data_AF-A0A3Q2HU15-F1
#
_entry.id   AF-A0A3Q2HU15-F1
#
_cell.length_a   1.000
_cell.length_b   1.000
_cell.length_c   1.000
_cell.angle_alpha   90.00
_cell.angle_beta   90.00
_cell.angle_gamma   90.00
#
_symmetry.space_group_name_H-M   'P 1'
#
loop_
_entity.id
_entity.type
_entity.pdbx_description
1 polymer ?
#
loop_
_entity_poly.entity_id
_entity_poly.type
_entity_poly.pdbx_seq_one_letter_code
_entity_poly.pdbx_strand_id
1 'polypeptide(L)'
;MAWRGWPAQWLWVAGCGLLFLGLVLLLGPRSCRARRTLRGLLMARSRRLLFRIGDHSGGNRDLSRRHQDCRVYGSPEDGIPYLTHPLCHQDVVSVGRLQIRALATPGHTQGHLVYLLDGEPYKGPSCLFSGDLLFLSGCGRTFEGTAETMLSSLDTVLGLGDDTLLWPGHEYAEENLGFAGVVEPENLARERKMQWVQRQRMERKSTCPSTLGEERSYNPFLRTHCLVLQEALGPGPDPAGDDGYSRAQLLEKLRRLKDVHKSK
;
A
#
# COMPACT_ATOMS: atom_id res chain seq x y z
N MET A 1 -28.26 -18.75 -2.91
CA MET A 1 -28.03 -17.40 -2.33
C MET A 1 -26.66 -16.93 -2.80
N ALA A 2 -26.60 -16.07 -3.83
CA ALA A 2 -25.34 -15.70 -4.48
C ALA A 2 -24.59 -14.63 -3.65
N TRP A 3 -23.39 -14.99 -3.19
CA TRP A 3 -22.42 -14.11 -2.56
C TRP A 3 -22.03 -12.97 -3.53
N ARG A 4 -22.23 -11.71 -3.14
CA ARG A 4 -21.73 -10.54 -3.87
C ARG A 4 -20.73 -9.80 -2.99
N GLY A 5 -19.46 -9.93 -3.36
CA GLY A 5 -18.29 -9.44 -2.65
C GLY A 5 -18.19 -7.92 -2.56
N TRP A 6 -17.49 -7.48 -1.52
CA TRP A 6 -16.99 -6.12 -1.39
C TRP A 6 -15.91 -5.85 -2.46
N PRO A 7 -15.79 -4.61 -2.99
CA PRO A 7 -14.68 -4.29 -3.88
C PRO A 7 -13.34 -4.40 -3.12
N ALA A 8 -12.33 -5.01 -3.76
CA ALA A 8 -10.99 -5.27 -3.21
C ALA A 8 -10.11 -4.01 -3.08
N GLN A 9 -10.68 -2.82 -2.99
CA GLN A 9 -9.99 -1.53 -2.96
C GLN A 9 -10.42 -0.74 -1.72
N TRP A 10 -9.47 -0.07 -1.07
CA TRP A 10 -9.72 0.78 0.10
C TRP A 10 -9.86 2.26 -0.27
N LEU A 11 -10.56 3.00 0.58
CA LEU A 11 -10.66 4.44 0.56
C LEU A 11 -10.31 4.96 1.97
N TRP A 12 -9.30 5.82 2.10
CA TRP A 12 -8.90 6.37 3.39
C TRP A 12 -9.41 7.82 3.56
N VAL A 13 -9.84 8.18 4.76
CA VAL A 13 -10.26 9.56 5.07
C VAL A 13 -9.58 9.92 6.39
N ALA A 14 -8.79 10.98 6.38
CA ALA A 14 -8.16 11.53 7.58
C ALA A 14 -8.85 12.86 7.95
N GLY A 15 -9.02 13.13 9.24
CA GLY A 15 -9.64 14.35 9.74
C GLY A 15 -8.98 14.83 11.01
N CYS A 16 -8.86 16.15 11.18
CA CYS A 16 -8.41 16.79 12.42
C CYS A 16 -9.63 17.33 13.18
N GLY A 17 -9.68 17.11 14.50
CA GLY A 17 -10.78 17.57 15.36
C GLY A 17 -10.90 19.10 15.48
N LEU A 18 -12.13 19.54 15.79
CA LEU A 18 -12.69 20.90 16.01
C LEU A 18 -13.05 21.77 14.80
N LEU A 19 -12.69 21.40 13.58
CA LEU A 19 -13.30 21.86 12.33
C LEU A 19 -13.08 20.72 11.35
N PHE A 20 -14.14 20.08 10.84
CA PHE A 20 -14.04 19.01 9.84
C PHE A 20 -13.40 19.58 8.54
N LEU A 21 -12.07 19.63 8.51
CA LEU A 21 -11.27 19.74 7.30
C LEU A 21 -11.17 18.31 6.76
N GLY A 22 -12.11 17.95 5.89
CA GLY A 22 -12.15 16.63 5.28
C GLY A 22 -11.01 16.45 4.30
N LEU A 23 -9.95 15.75 4.72
CA LEU A 23 -8.99 15.16 3.79
C LEU A 23 -9.57 13.83 3.31
N VAL A 24 -10.07 13.80 2.08
CA VAL A 24 -10.55 12.57 1.46
C VAL A 24 -9.40 11.99 0.65
N LEU A 25 -8.68 11.04 1.22
CA LEU A 25 -7.62 10.32 0.52
C LEU A 25 -8.26 9.20 -0.32
N LEU A 26 -8.77 9.57 -1.50
CA LEU A 26 -9.38 8.60 -2.41
C LEU A 26 -8.35 7.69 -3.08
N LEU A 27 -8.03 6.60 -2.39
CA LEU A 27 -7.70 5.33 -3.01
C LEU A 27 -9.02 4.74 -3.60
N GLY A 28 -8.97 4.26 -4.84
CA GLY A 28 -10.10 4.34 -5.78
C GLY A 28 -11.28 3.37 -5.53
N PRO A 29 -12.42 3.61 -6.20
CA PRO A 29 -13.21 2.50 -6.72
C PRO A 29 -13.35 2.56 -8.25
N ARG A 30 -13.22 1.42 -8.93
CA ARG A 30 -13.63 1.25 -10.35
C ARG A 30 -15.16 1.33 -10.57
N SER A 31 -15.98 1.37 -9.50
CA SER A 31 -17.44 1.39 -9.65
C SER A 31 -18.16 2.37 -8.72
N CYS A 32 -19.16 3.02 -9.31
CA CYS A 32 -20.02 4.08 -8.81
C CYS A 32 -20.81 3.81 -7.50
N ARG A 33 -20.54 2.75 -6.71
CA ARG A 33 -21.35 2.37 -5.52
C ARG A 33 -20.90 2.95 -4.18
N ALA A 34 -19.78 3.66 -4.08
CA ALA A 34 -19.36 4.38 -2.86
C ALA A 34 -20.27 5.56 -2.45
N ARG A 35 -21.45 5.71 -3.08
CA ARG A 35 -22.37 6.86 -2.92
C ARG A 35 -23.04 6.96 -1.54
N ARG A 36 -23.17 5.87 -0.77
CA ARG A 36 -23.93 5.88 0.50
C ARG A 36 -23.07 6.25 1.72
N THR A 37 -21.81 5.84 1.78
CA THR A 37 -20.91 6.17 2.92
C THR A 37 -20.40 7.61 2.86
N LEU A 38 -20.22 8.16 1.66
CA LEU A 38 -19.77 9.55 1.45
C LEU A 38 -20.80 10.60 1.87
N ARG A 39 -22.12 10.30 1.81
CA ARG A 39 -23.18 11.29 2.08
C ARG A 39 -23.18 11.81 3.52
N GLY A 40 -22.72 11.02 4.50
CA GLY A 40 -22.64 11.41 5.91
C GLY A 40 -21.39 12.22 6.28
N LEU A 41 -20.29 12.05 5.55
CA LEU A 41 -19.00 12.71 5.83
C LEU A 41 -18.82 14.08 5.13
N LEU A 42 -19.71 14.46 4.21
CA LEU A 42 -19.53 15.59 3.28
C LEU A 42 -20.06 16.95 3.75
N MET A 43 -20.48 17.09 5.01
CA MET A 43 -21.10 18.31 5.56
C MET A 43 -20.10 19.19 6.33
N ALA A 44 -19.04 19.69 5.69
CA ALA A 44 -18.26 20.81 6.24
C ALA A 44 -17.52 21.61 5.13
N ARG A 45 -17.53 22.94 5.28
CA ARG A 45 -17.29 23.97 4.25
C ARG A 45 -15.81 24.39 4.05
N SER A 46 -14.83 23.52 4.26
CA SER A 46 -13.41 23.95 4.29
C SER A 46 -12.52 23.05 3.42
N ARG A 47 -11.89 23.67 2.40
CA ARG A 47 -10.78 23.21 1.53
C ARG A 47 -10.53 21.68 1.47
N ARG A 48 -10.84 21.08 0.31
CA ARG A 48 -10.77 19.64 0.03
C ARG A 48 -9.46 19.30 -0.70
N LEU A 49 -8.71 18.32 -0.23
CA LEU A 49 -7.48 17.84 -0.89
C LEU A 49 -7.57 16.34 -1.19
N LEU A 50 -6.87 15.92 -2.25
CA LEU A 50 -6.92 14.56 -2.79
C LEU A 50 -5.53 14.07 -3.21
N PHE A 51 -5.02 13.02 -2.58
CA PHE A 51 -3.74 12.38 -2.94
C PHE A 51 -3.99 11.05 -3.68
N ARG A 52 -3.18 10.71 -4.70
CA ARG A 52 -3.36 9.48 -5.51
C ARG A 52 -2.10 8.79 -5.98
N ILE A 53 -2.27 7.51 -6.29
CA ILE A 53 -1.27 6.53 -6.71
C ILE A 53 -1.85 5.74 -7.91
N GLY A 54 -1.21 5.72 -9.08
CA GLY A 54 -1.50 4.79 -10.20
C GLY A 54 -2.96 4.55 -10.65
N ASP A 55 -3.33 3.27 -10.84
CA ASP A 55 -4.60 2.76 -11.43
C ASP A 55 -5.88 3.07 -10.63
N HIS A 56 -5.74 3.86 -9.55
CA HIS A 56 -6.78 4.33 -8.65
C HIS A 56 -7.44 5.66 -9.10
N SER A 57 -7.22 6.09 -10.34
CA SER A 57 -7.62 7.41 -10.88
C SER A 57 -8.96 7.46 -11.65
N GLY A 58 -9.74 6.38 -11.66
CA GLY A 58 -11.03 6.35 -12.38
C GLY A 58 -12.09 7.34 -11.86
N GLY A 59 -11.93 7.82 -10.61
CA GLY A 59 -12.87 8.74 -9.97
C GLY A 59 -12.60 10.23 -10.21
N ASN A 60 -11.44 10.64 -10.74
CA ASN A 60 -10.98 12.05 -10.76
C ASN A 60 -12.00 12.96 -11.43
N ARG A 61 -12.42 12.58 -12.64
CA ARG A 61 -13.38 13.32 -13.46
C ARG A 61 -14.65 13.69 -12.69
N ASP A 62 -15.23 12.70 -12.03
CA ASP A 62 -16.51 12.83 -11.33
C ASP A 62 -16.38 13.73 -10.10
N LEU A 63 -15.25 13.70 -9.41
CA LEU A 63 -14.98 14.52 -8.23
C LEU A 63 -14.66 15.95 -8.60
N SER A 64 -13.75 16.16 -9.58
CA SER A 64 -13.39 17.48 -10.07
C SER A 64 -14.61 18.21 -10.63
N ARG A 65 -15.55 17.49 -11.26
CA ARG A 65 -16.85 18.06 -11.68
C ARG A 65 -17.75 18.47 -10.53
N ARG A 66 -17.80 17.68 -9.46
CA ARG A 66 -18.67 17.96 -8.29
C ARG A 66 -18.06 18.99 -7.34
N HIS A 67 -16.73 19.14 -7.35
CA HIS A 67 -15.96 19.97 -6.43
C HIS A 67 -14.86 20.70 -7.21
N GLN A 68 -15.17 21.91 -7.67
CA GLN A 68 -14.27 22.69 -8.52
C GLN A 68 -12.95 23.07 -7.83
N ASP A 69 -12.96 23.22 -6.50
CA ASP A 69 -11.75 23.53 -5.70
C ASP A 69 -10.95 22.27 -5.31
N CYS A 70 -11.30 21.09 -5.82
CA CYS A 70 -10.62 19.85 -5.49
C CYS A 70 -9.21 19.84 -6.06
N ARG A 71 -8.21 19.71 -5.19
CA ARG A 71 -6.81 19.54 -5.57
C ARG A 71 -6.47 18.07 -5.71
N VAL A 72 -6.00 17.68 -6.89
CA VAL A 72 -5.49 16.34 -7.21
C VAL A 72 -3.97 16.38 -7.21
N TYR A 73 -3.38 15.58 -6.33
CA TYR A 73 -1.95 15.37 -6.16
C TYR A 73 -1.51 13.99 -6.67
N GLY A 74 -0.29 13.93 -7.20
CA GLY A 74 0.36 12.70 -7.66
C GLY A 74 1.52 12.98 -8.60
N SER A 75 2.20 11.93 -9.05
CA SER A 75 3.31 12.09 -9.99
C SER A 75 2.80 12.50 -11.37
N PRO A 76 3.49 13.43 -12.06
CA PRO A 76 3.20 13.73 -13.46
C PRO A 76 3.53 12.56 -14.40
N GLU A 77 4.34 11.59 -13.98
CA GLU A 77 4.79 10.46 -14.80
C GLU A 77 3.70 9.38 -15.00
N ASP A 78 2.75 9.28 -14.08
CA ASP A 78 1.68 8.27 -14.11
C ASP A 78 0.45 8.70 -14.95
N GLY A 79 0.52 9.83 -15.66
CA GLY A 79 -0.57 10.30 -16.53
C GLY A 79 -1.91 10.52 -15.81
N ILE A 80 -1.86 10.93 -14.52
CA ILE A 80 -3.03 11.02 -13.64
C ILE A 80 -4.08 12.00 -14.22
N PRO A 81 -5.30 11.55 -14.57
CA PRO A 81 -6.33 12.42 -15.11
C PRO A 81 -6.70 13.55 -14.15
N TYR A 82 -6.85 14.77 -14.64
CA TYR A 82 -7.18 15.94 -13.81
C TYR A 82 -6.16 16.22 -12.70
N LEU A 83 -4.89 15.82 -12.87
CA LEU A 83 -3.79 16.23 -12.00
C LEU A 83 -3.71 17.77 -11.97
N THR A 84 -3.63 18.33 -10.77
CA THR A 84 -3.58 19.79 -10.59
C THR A 84 -2.34 20.25 -9.84
N HIS A 85 -1.77 19.38 -9.02
CA HIS A 85 -0.62 19.65 -8.16
C HIS A 85 0.35 18.47 -8.30
N PRO A 86 1.22 18.47 -9.32
CA PRO A 86 2.22 17.42 -9.46
C PRO A 86 3.13 17.40 -8.22
N LEU A 87 3.55 16.21 -7.83
CA LEU A 87 4.47 16.00 -6.71
C LEU A 87 5.67 15.15 -7.16
N CYS A 88 6.82 15.44 -6.56
CA CYS A 88 8.07 14.71 -6.67
C CYS A 88 8.43 14.03 -5.34
N HIS A 89 9.49 13.23 -5.35
CA HIS A 89 10.05 12.63 -4.14
C HIS A 89 10.37 13.71 -3.09
N GLN A 90 9.99 13.47 -1.85
CA GLN A 90 10.13 14.34 -0.68
C GLN A 90 9.31 15.63 -0.66
N ASP A 91 8.48 15.90 -1.68
CA ASP A 91 7.55 17.02 -1.60
C ASP A 91 6.60 16.86 -0.42
N VAL A 92 6.32 17.97 0.26
CA VAL A 92 5.42 18.02 1.42
C VAL A 92 4.19 18.82 1.07
N VAL A 93 3.03 18.22 1.32
CA VAL A 93 1.74 18.89 1.21
C VAL A 93 1.16 19.11 2.60
N SER A 94 0.90 20.38 2.90
CA SER A 94 0.26 20.77 4.16
C SER A 94 -1.24 20.94 3.99
N VAL A 95 -2.01 20.28 4.88
CA VAL A 95 -3.47 20.38 4.96
C VAL A 95 -3.86 20.77 6.37
N GLY A 96 -4.01 22.08 6.61
CA GLY A 96 -4.14 22.58 7.98
C GLY A 96 -2.88 22.24 8.77
N ARG A 97 -3.01 21.39 9.80
CA ARG A 97 -1.89 20.87 10.61
C ARG A 97 -1.35 19.52 10.12
N LEU A 98 -2.00 18.89 9.15
CA LEU A 98 -1.51 17.63 8.57
C LEU A 98 -0.32 17.93 7.66
N GLN A 99 0.76 17.17 7.82
CA GLN A 99 1.92 17.20 6.94
C GLN A 99 2.04 15.85 6.24
N ILE A 100 1.97 15.86 4.92
CA ILE A 100 1.98 14.65 4.11
C ILE A 100 3.17 14.72 3.16
N ARG A 101 4.12 13.81 3.35
CA ARG A 101 5.32 13.70 2.50
C ARG A 101 5.07 12.68 1.41
N ALA A 102 5.29 13.07 0.15
CA ALA A 102 5.33 12.15 -0.97
C ALA A 102 6.70 11.47 -1.04
N LEU A 103 6.72 10.16 -1.21
CA LEU A 103 7.93 9.38 -1.41
C LEU A 103 7.79 8.65 -2.75
N ALA A 104 8.67 8.95 -3.70
CA ALA A 104 8.74 8.17 -4.93
C ALA A 104 9.18 6.73 -4.66
N THR A 105 8.41 5.79 -5.21
CA THR A 105 8.60 4.36 -5.03
C THR A 105 8.32 3.63 -6.35
N PRO A 106 9.11 3.90 -7.40
CA PRO A 106 8.93 3.28 -8.71
C PRO A 106 8.99 1.75 -8.61
N GLY A 107 8.30 1.06 -9.51
CA GLY A 107 8.33 -0.40 -9.59
C GLY A 107 7.01 -0.98 -10.06
N HIS A 108 5.93 -0.64 -9.35
CA HIS A 108 4.58 -0.99 -9.80
C HIS A 108 4.20 -0.19 -11.05
N THR A 109 4.30 1.13 -10.97
CA THR A 109 4.37 2.05 -12.10
C THR A 109 5.65 2.86 -11.97
N GLN A 110 6.07 3.55 -13.03
CA GLN A 110 7.24 4.42 -12.96
C GLN A 110 7.00 5.63 -12.04
N GLY A 111 5.83 6.26 -12.13
CA GLY A 111 5.48 7.43 -11.32
C GLY A 111 4.91 7.12 -9.95
N HIS A 112 5.01 5.88 -9.45
CA HIS A 112 4.36 5.49 -8.20
C HIS A 112 4.90 6.32 -7.02
N LEU A 113 3.98 6.97 -6.29
CA LEU A 113 4.27 7.66 -5.03
C LEU A 113 3.57 6.93 -3.88
N VAL A 114 4.20 6.88 -2.71
CA VAL A 114 3.50 6.62 -1.44
C VAL A 114 3.43 7.89 -0.61
N TYR A 115 2.45 7.98 0.30
CA TYR A 115 2.23 9.18 1.10
C TYR A 115 2.39 8.88 2.59
N LEU A 116 3.34 9.55 3.23
CA LEU A 116 3.58 9.46 4.65
C LEU A 116 2.96 10.66 5.36
N LEU A 117 1.91 10.42 6.14
CA LEU A 117 1.33 11.40 7.04
C LEU A 117 2.08 11.40 8.37
N ASP A 118 2.60 12.56 8.75
CA ASP A 118 3.25 12.77 10.04
C ASP A 118 2.23 12.73 11.19
N GLY A 119 2.44 11.80 12.12
CA GLY A 119 1.61 11.59 13.30
C GLY A 119 2.04 12.40 14.52
N GLU A 120 3.28 12.91 14.55
CA GLU A 120 3.88 13.59 15.71
C GLU A 120 3.03 14.77 16.22
N PRO A 121 2.48 15.66 15.35
CA PRO A 121 1.64 16.77 15.81
C PRO A 121 0.38 16.36 16.58
N TYR A 122 0.00 15.07 16.50
CA TYR A 122 -1.18 14.49 17.14
C TYR A 122 -0.82 13.46 18.22
N LYS A 123 0.47 13.33 18.59
CA LYS A 123 0.97 12.34 19.55
C LYS A 123 0.56 10.90 19.17
N GLY A 124 0.56 10.61 17.88
CA GLY A 124 0.24 9.29 17.34
C GLY A 124 1.29 8.83 16.33
N PRO A 125 1.25 7.55 15.91
CA PRO A 125 2.18 7.03 14.93
C PRO A 125 1.95 7.68 13.56
N SER A 126 3.01 7.73 12.76
CA SER A 126 2.91 8.11 11.35
C SER A 126 2.07 7.10 10.57
N CYS A 127 1.42 7.56 9.49
CA CYS A 127 0.58 6.71 8.63
C CYS A 127 1.13 6.68 7.21
N LEU A 128 1.48 5.49 6.71
CA LEU A 128 1.92 5.26 5.34
C LEU A 128 0.77 4.77 4.48
N PHE A 129 0.37 5.58 3.51
CA PHE A 129 -0.54 5.17 2.43
C PHE A 129 0.28 4.64 1.27
N SER A 130 0.40 3.30 1.20
CA SER A 130 1.36 2.63 0.32
C SER A 130 0.85 2.33 -1.08
N GLY A 131 -0.45 2.53 -1.35
CA GLY A 131 -1.05 2.19 -2.63
C GLY A 131 -0.76 0.74 -3.01
N ASP A 132 -0.12 0.57 -4.17
CA ASP A 132 0.19 -0.73 -4.74
C ASP A 132 1.67 -1.12 -4.57
N LEU A 133 2.47 -0.33 -3.85
CA LEU A 133 3.83 -0.73 -3.49
C LEU A 133 3.81 -1.89 -2.50
N LEU A 134 3.16 -1.67 -1.36
CA LEU A 134 3.20 -2.57 -0.20
C LEU A 134 1.78 -2.90 0.25
N PHE A 135 1.51 -4.18 0.43
CA PHE A 135 0.26 -4.73 0.96
C PHE A 135 0.53 -5.45 2.28
N LEU A 136 -0.52 -5.76 3.06
CA LEU A 136 -0.38 -6.74 4.14
C LEU A 136 0.18 -8.05 3.57
N SER A 137 1.34 -8.47 4.08
CA SER A 137 2.09 -9.67 3.71
C SER A 137 2.45 -9.79 2.21
N GLY A 138 2.40 -8.70 1.44
CA GLY A 138 2.70 -8.72 0.00
C GLY A 138 3.27 -7.41 -0.52
N CYS A 139 3.64 -7.40 -1.80
CA CYS A 139 3.96 -6.19 -2.56
C CYS A 139 3.22 -6.17 -3.90
N GLY A 140 3.26 -5.03 -4.57
CA GLY A 140 2.78 -4.85 -5.94
C GLY A 140 3.41 -5.81 -6.94
N ARG A 141 2.74 -5.98 -8.08
CA ARG A 141 3.39 -6.55 -9.27
C ARG A 141 4.33 -5.52 -9.84
N THR A 142 5.49 -5.96 -10.32
CA THR A 142 6.49 -5.11 -10.98
C THR A 142 6.12 -4.98 -12.46
N PHE A 143 5.17 -4.09 -12.80
CA PHE A 143 4.72 -3.96 -14.19
C PHE A 143 5.68 -3.14 -15.05
N GLU A 144 6.18 -2.02 -14.51
CA GLU A 144 6.97 -1.06 -15.28
C GLU A 144 8.41 -0.91 -14.80
N GLY A 145 8.78 -1.49 -13.64
CA GLY A 145 10.14 -1.44 -13.10
C GLY A 145 10.91 -2.78 -13.15
N THR A 146 12.12 -2.79 -12.58
CA THR A 146 12.89 -4.02 -12.34
C THR A 146 12.78 -4.46 -10.88
N ALA A 147 13.30 -5.65 -10.55
CA ALA A 147 13.37 -6.11 -9.17
C ALA A 147 14.26 -5.21 -8.31
N GLU A 148 15.34 -4.66 -8.87
CA GLU A 148 16.21 -3.68 -8.21
C GLU A 148 15.45 -2.39 -7.89
N THR A 149 14.68 -1.88 -8.85
CA THR A 149 13.84 -0.69 -8.65
C THR A 149 12.81 -0.93 -7.53
N MET A 150 12.10 -2.06 -7.58
CA MET A 150 11.12 -2.41 -6.55
C MET A 150 11.79 -2.60 -5.18
N LEU A 151 12.97 -3.23 -5.13
CA LEU A 151 13.71 -3.43 -3.89
C LEU A 151 14.10 -2.09 -3.25
N SER A 152 14.62 -1.15 -4.05
CA SER A 152 14.96 0.21 -3.58
C SER A 152 13.74 0.94 -3.01
N SER A 153 12.58 0.79 -3.67
CA SER A 153 11.30 1.34 -3.22
C SER A 153 10.82 0.71 -1.91
N LEU A 154 10.98 -0.61 -1.75
CA LEU A 154 10.68 -1.31 -0.50
C LEU A 154 11.65 -0.90 0.62
N ASP A 155 12.94 -0.71 0.31
CA ASP A 155 13.95 -0.26 1.27
C ASP A 155 13.67 1.17 1.76
N THR A 156 13.13 2.03 0.89
CA THR A 156 12.68 3.39 1.27
C THR A 156 11.61 3.34 2.37
N VAL A 157 10.62 2.45 2.26
CA VAL A 157 9.58 2.32 3.29
C VAL A 157 10.06 1.53 4.51
N LEU A 158 11.02 0.61 4.35
CA LEU A 158 11.68 -0.08 5.46
C LEU A 158 12.54 0.84 6.32
N GLY A 159 12.94 2.01 5.83
CA GLY A 159 13.61 3.04 6.64
C GLY A 159 12.71 3.77 7.63
N LEU A 160 11.39 3.56 7.59
CA LEU A 160 10.42 4.21 8.49
C LEU A 160 10.28 3.47 9.84
N GLY A 161 9.75 4.14 10.86
CA GLY A 161 9.60 3.58 12.21
C GLY A 161 8.67 2.35 12.27
N ASP A 162 8.96 1.41 13.16
CA ASP A 162 8.21 0.15 13.32
C ASP A 162 6.73 0.36 13.67
N ASP A 163 6.42 1.44 14.38
CA ASP A 163 5.07 1.83 14.77
C ASP A 163 4.27 2.50 13.64
N THR A 164 4.91 2.81 12.50
CA THR A 164 4.25 3.40 11.34
C THR A 164 3.10 2.52 10.87
N LEU A 165 1.90 3.09 10.84
CA LEU A 165 0.69 2.40 10.40
C LEU A 165 0.69 2.26 8.87
N LEU A 166 0.52 1.04 8.38
CA LEU A 166 0.42 0.72 6.96
C LEU A 166 -1.04 0.68 6.50
N TRP A 167 -1.33 1.49 5.49
CA TRP A 167 -2.63 1.62 4.85
C TRP A 167 -2.53 1.28 3.35
N PRO A 168 -2.72 0.01 2.95
CA PRO A 168 -2.57 -0.43 1.57
C PRO A 168 -3.72 0.01 0.66
N GLY A 169 -3.50 -0.08 -0.66
CA GLY A 169 -4.54 0.15 -1.67
C GLY A 169 -5.60 -0.96 -1.74
N HIS A 170 -5.26 -2.16 -1.28
CA HIS A 170 -6.05 -3.37 -1.52
C HIS A 170 -6.19 -4.30 -0.31
N GLU A 171 -7.31 -5.02 -0.27
CA GLU A 171 -7.60 -6.08 0.70
C GLU A 171 -7.14 -7.45 0.17
N TYR A 172 -5.82 -7.67 0.19
CA TYR A 172 -5.18 -8.91 -0.27
C TYR A 172 -4.54 -9.72 0.87
N ALA A 173 -4.78 -9.35 2.13
CA ALA A 173 -4.06 -9.90 3.27
C ALA A 173 -4.16 -11.44 3.37
N GLU A 174 -5.36 -11.99 3.17
CA GLU A 174 -5.58 -13.45 3.28
C GLU A 174 -4.84 -14.23 2.19
N GLU A 175 -4.95 -13.81 0.93
CA GLU A 175 -4.22 -14.42 -0.19
C GLU A 175 -2.70 -14.30 -0.01
N ASN A 176 -2.23 -13.11 0.38
CA ASN A 176 -0.82 -12.82 0.57
C ASN A 176 -0.22 -13.65 1.71
N LEU A 177 -0.92 -13.78 2.83
CA LEU A 177 -0.50 -14.65 3.94
C LEU A 177 -0.52 -16.12 3.53
N GLY A 178 -1.50 -16.53 2.72
CA GLY A 178 -1.55 -17.86 2.11
C GLY A 178 -0.26 -18.20 1.39
N PHE A 179 0.13 -17.34 0.43
CA PHE A 179 1.41 -17.44 -0.27
C PHE A 179 2.61 -17.41 0.69
N ALA A 180 2.63 -16.50 1.66
CA ALA A 180 3.78 -16.27 2.54
C ALA A 180 4.22 -17.52 3.33
N GLY A 181 3.33 -18.46 3.65
CA GLY A 181 3.72 -19.72 4.31
C GLY A 181 3.65 -20.95 3.43
N VAL A 182 3.45 -20.78 2.12
CA VAL A 182 4.11 -21.70 1.17
C VAL A 182 5.61 -21.43 1.19
N VAL A 183 6.01 -20.16 1.31
CA VAL A 183 7.42 -19.74 1.32
C VAL A 183 8.10 -19.98 2.66
N GLU A 184 7.52 -19.51 3.77
CA GLU A 184 8.05 -19.69 5.14
C GLU A 184 7.04 -20.44 6.01
N PRO A 185 6.90 -21.78 5.87
CA PRO A 185 5.87 -22.56 6.57
C PRO A 185 6.02 -22.55 8.10
N GLU A 186 7.23 -22.33 8.60
CA GLU A 186 7.54 -22.33 10.03
C GLU A 186 7.46 -20.92 10.67
N ASN A 187 7.09 -19.88 9.91
CA ASN A 187 6.99 -18.52 10.43
C ASN A 187 5.74 -18.36 11.33
N LEU A 188 5.94 -18.44 12.65
CA LEU A 188 4.86 -18.31 13.64
C LEU A 188 4.19 -16.93 13.64
N ALA A 189 4.91 -15.86 13.29
CA ALA A 189 4.33 -14.52 13.20
C ALA A 189 3.32 -14.44 12.04
N ARG A 190 3.68 -15.02 10.90
CA ARG A 190 2.79 -15.19 9.74
C ARG A 190 1.55 -15.99 10.12
N GLU A 191 1.70 -17.11 10.80
CA GLU A 191 0.58 -17.99 11.16
C GLU A 191 -0.42 -17.29 12.11
N ARG A 192 0.09 -16.59 13.12
CA ARG A 192 -0.75 -15.77 14.03
C ARG A 192 -1.51 -14.69 13.27
N LYS A 193 -0.85 -14.01 12.31
CA LYS A 193 -1.49 -12.98 11.49
C LYS A 193 -2.56 -13.57 10.58
N MET A 194 -2.32 -14.74 9.97
CA MET A 194 -3.31 -15.44 9.14
C MET A 194 -4.59 -15.76 9.92
N GLN A 195 -4.45 -16.32 11.12
CA GLN A 195 -5.60 -16.60 11.99
C GLN A 195 -6.37 -15.34 12.37
N TRP A 196 -5.67 -14.24 12.65
CA TRP A 196 -6.31 -12.95 12.90
C TRP A 196 -7.06 -12.43 11.66
N VAL A 197 -6.44 -12.48 10.49
CA VAL A 197 -7.04 -12.05 9.22
C VAL A 197 -8.31 -12.87 8.94
N GLN A 198 -8.25 -14.20 9.01
CA GLN A 198 -9.40 -15.07 8.80
C GLN A 198 -10.58 -14.71 9.72
N ARG A 199 -10.31 -14.42 11.01
CA ARG A 199 -11.35 -13.94 11.94
C ARG A 199 -11.95 -12.60 11.50
N GLN A 200 -11.13 -11.61 11.12
CA GLN A 200 -11.64 -10.34 10.60
C GLN A 200 -12.51 -10.55 9.34
N ARG A 201 -12.08 -11.41 8.42
CA ARG A 201 -12.79 -11.68 7.16
C ARG A 201 -14.11 -12.40 7.40
N MET A 202 -14.17 -13.37 8.31
CA MET A 202 -15.42 -14.02 8.73
C MET A 202 -16.43 -13.01 9.28
N GLU A 203 -15.95 -12.03 10.05
CA GLU A 203 -16.76 -10.95 10.60
C GLU A 203 -17.00 -9.79 9.62
N ARG A 204 -16.51 -9.89 8.38
CA ARG A 204 -16.58 -8.86 7.33
C ARG A 204 -15.96 -7.52 7.76
N LYS A 205 -14.91 -7.58 8.58
CA LYS A 205 -14.09 -6.44 9.02
C LYS A 205 -12.89 -6.24 8.10
N SER A 206 -12.33 -5.03 8.13
CA SER A 206 -11.09 -4.69 7.43
C SER A 206 -9.90 -5.36 8.13
N THR A 207 -8.90 -5.77 7.36
CA THR A 207 -7.61 -6.25 7.88
C THR A 207 -6.58 -5.13 8.09
N CYS A 208 -6.96 -3.89 7.79
CA CYS A 208 -6.12 -2.71 7.88
C CYS A 208 -6.51 -1.83 9.09
N PRO A 209 -5.57 -1.05 9.66
CA PRO A 209 -4.15 -0.99 9.29
C PRO A 209 -3.35 -2.16 9.86
N SER A 210 -2.14 -2.34 9.34
CA SER A 210 -1.05 -3.08 10.01
C SER A 210 0.02 -2.09 10.48
N THR A 211 1.12 -2.57 11.05
CA THR A 211 2.32 -1.76 11.31
C THR A 211 3.50 -2.23 10.45
N LEU A 212 4.45 -1.35 10.14
CA LEU A 212 5.67 -1.77 9.42
C LEU A 212 6.51 -2.75 10.24
N GLY A 213 6.50 -2.66 11.56
CA GLY A 213 7.12 -3.65 12.45
C GLY A 213 6.52 -5.04 12.29
N GLU A 214 5.19 -5.15 12.26
CA GLU A 214 4.50 -6.41 11.97
C GLU A 214 4.87 -6.94 10.58
N GLU A 215 4.81 -6.11 9.54
CA GLU A 215 5.12 -6.55 8.18
C GLU A 215 6.55 -7.10 8.04
N ARG A 216 7.55 -6.53 8.72
CA ARG A 216 8.92 -7.08 8.73
C ARG A 216 9.00 -8.50 9.30
N SER A 217 8.06 -8.89 10.16
CA SER A 217 8.05 -10.21 10.79
C SER A 217 7.53 -11.33 9.88
N TYR A 218 6.63 -11.03 8.94
CA TYR A 218 5.95 -12.06 8.14
C TYR A 218 5.82 -11.79 6.64
N ASN A 219 6.09 -10.57 6.17
CA ASN A 219 5.95 -10.23 4.76
C ASN A 219 7.21 -10.69 4.01
N PRO A 220 7.14 -11.71 3.14
CA PRO A 220 8.34 -12.27 2.51
C PRO A 220 9.08 -11.23 1.64
N PHE A 221 8.36 -10.25 1.07
CA PHE A 221 8.97 -9.21 0.24
C PHE A 221 9.79 -8.19 1.06
N LEU A 222 9.53 -8.06 2.36
CA LEU A 222 10.32 -7.23 3.28
C LEU A 222 11.45 -8.01 3.96
N ARG A 223 11.52 -9.32 3.75
CA ARG A 223 12.41 -10.26 4.44
C ARG A 223 13.50 -10.83 3.55
N THR A 224 13.72 -10.26 2.35
CA THR A 224 14.75 -10.70 1.39
C THR A 224 16.19 -10.67 1.95
N HIS A 225 16.41 -9.95 3.05
CA HIS A 225 17.67 -9.90 3.78
C HIS A 225 17.81 -11.00 4.85
N CYS A 226 16.73 -11.70 5.20
CA CYS A 226 16.74 -12.73 6.25
C CYS A 226 17.24 -14.06 5.69
N LEU A 227 18.28 -14.65 6.31
CA LEU A 227 18.84 -15.95 5.91
C LEU A 227 17.78 -17.06 5.83
N VAL A 228 16.87 -17.12 6.80
CA VAL A 228 15.78 -18.13 6.84
C VAL A 228 14.93 -18.11 5.56
N LEU A 229 14.60 -16.92 5.04
CA LEU A 229 13.86 -16.80 3.80
C LEU A 229 14.70 -17.20 2.58
N GLN A 230 15.99 -16.83 2.59
CA GLN A 230 16.93 -17.18 1.52
C GLN A 230 17.11 -18.69 1.42
N GLU A 231 17.26 -19.38 2.54
CA GLU A 231 17.34 -20.83 2.66
C GLU A 231 16.03 -21.50 2.21
N ALA A 232 14.87 -20.99 2.64
CA ALA A 232 13.57 -21.53 2.26
C ALA A 232 13.27 -21.42 0.76
N LEU A 233 13.79 -20.38 0.10
CA LEU A 233 13.72 -20.24 -1.36
C LEU A 233 14.78 -21.09 -2.08
N GLY A 234 15.76 -21.63 -1.35
CA GLY A 234 16.86 -22.48 -1.81
C GLY A 234 17.99 -21.71 -2.52
N PRO A 235 19.23 -22.22 -2.49
CA PRO A 235 20.28 -21.79 -3.40
C PRO A 235 19.93 -22.27 -4.82
N GLY A 236 20.20 -21.46 -5.85
CA GLY A 236 20.37 -22.02 -7.18
C GLY A 236 21.74 -22.69 -7.21
N PRO A 237 21.90 -23.93 -7.69
CA PRO A 237 23.23 -24.49 -7.90
C PRO A 237 23.85 -23.82 -9.14
N ASP A 238 24.97 -23.12 -8.98
CA ASP A 238 25.91 -22.86 -10.07
C ASP A 238 27.34 -23.29 -9.66
N PRO A 239 28.01 -24.20 -10.37
CA PRO A 239 29.38 -24.66 -10.09
C PRO A 239 30.48 -23.61 -10.32
N ALA A 240 30.16 -22.32 -10.49
CA ALA A 240 31.08 -21.29 -10.98
C ALA A 240 31.50 -20.20 -9.96
N GLY A 241 31.13 -20.31 -8.68
CA GLY A 241 31.82 -19.60 -7.58
C GLY A 241 31.46 -18.13 -7.35
N ASP A 242 30.17 -17.79 -7.29
CA ASP A 242 29.68 -16.57 -6.62
C ASP A 242 28.43 -16.94 -5.80
N ASP A 243 28.59 -17.08 -4.48
CA ASP A 243 27.80 -17.98 -3.63
C ASP A 243 26.52 -17.36 -3.03
N GLY A 244 25.73 -16.62 -3.81
CA GLY A 244 24.41 -16.17 -3.33
C GLY A 244 23.57 -15.37 -4.32
N TYR A 245 22.25 -15.55 -4.29
CA TYR A 245 21.34 -14.63 -4.97
C TYR A 245 21.42 -13.25 -4.33
N SER A 246 21.50 -12.20 -5.15
CA SER A 246 21.29 -10.84 -4.67
C SER A 246 19.87 -10.68 -4.11
N ARG A 247 19.66 -9.71 -3.19
CA ARG A 247 18.32 -9.40 -2.66
C ARG A 247 17.30 -9.09 -3.77
N ALA A 248 17.76 -8.50 -4.89
CA ALA A 248 16.90 -8.20 -6.03
C ALA A 248 16.51 -9.48 -6.79
N GLN A 249 17.43 -10.41 -7.01
CA GLN A 249 17.13 -11.71 -7.63
C GLN A 249 16.18 -12.55 -6.76
N LEU A 250 16.34 -12.52 -5.44
CA LEU A 250 15.41 -13.16 -4.50
C LEU A 250 14.03 -12.52 -4.57
N LEU A 251 13.95 -11.19 -4.62
CA LEU A 251 12.69 -10.47 -4.78
C LEU A 251 12.00 -10.86 -6.10
N GLU A 252 12.76 -10.95 -7.19
CA GLU A 252 12.24 -11.37 -8.49
C GLU A 252 11.69 -12.81 -8.43
N LYS A 253 12.43 -13.73 -7.83
CA LYS A 253 12.02 -15.12 -7.64
C LYS A 253 10.73 -15.21 -6.81
N LEU A 254 10.66 -14.49 -5.69
CA LEU A 254 9.44 -14.39 -4.87
C LEU A 254 8.25 -13.86 -5.65
N ARG A 255 8.47 -12.81 -6.45
CA ARG A 255 7.43 -12.18 -7.27
C ARG A 255 6.88 -13.16 -8.29
N ARG A 256 7.77 -13.86 -9.02
CA ARG A 256 7.40 -14.90 -9.99
C ARG A 256 6.62 -16.04 -9.34
N LEU A 257 7.06 -16.52 -8.17
CA LEU A 257 6.35 -17.54 -7.41
C LEU A 257 4.95 -17.08 -6.99
N LYS A 258 4.81 -15.83 -6.54
CA LYS A 258 3.50 -15.28 -6.17
C LYS A 258 2.59 -15.09 -7.38
N ASP A 259 3.12 -14.71 -8.53
CA ASP A 259 2.31 -14.45 -9.74
C ASP A 259 1.69 -15.73 -10.31
N VAL A 260 2.33 -16.89 -10.11
CA VAL A 260 1.77 -18.20 -10.48
C VAL A 260 1.00 -18.88 -9.35
N HIS A 261 1.13 -18.38 -8.11
CA HIS A 261 0.44 -18.93 -6.95
C HIS A 261 -1.07 -18.69 -7.10
N LYS A 262 -1.83 -19.78 -7.16
CA LYS A 262 -3.29 -19.73 -7.09
C LYS A 262 -3.70 -20.02 -5.65
N SER A 263 -4.41 -19.07 -5.02
CA SER A 263 -5.08 -19.35 -3.75
C SER A 263 -5.99 -20.55 -3.94
N LYS A 264 -5.86 -21.55 -3.06
CA LYS A 264 -6.84 -22.62 -2.94
C LYS A 264 -8.14 -22.10 -2.34
#